data_AF-A0A7S0DQG0-F1
#
_entry.id   AF-A0A7S0DQG0-F1
#
_cell.length_a   1.000
_cell.length_b   1.000
_cell.length_c   1.000
_cell.angle_alpha   90.00
_cell.angle_beta   90.00
_cell.angle_gamma   90.00
#
_symmetry.space_group_name_H-M   'P 1'
#
loop_
_entity.id
_entity.type
_entity.pdbx_description
1 polymer ?
#
loop_
_entity_poly.entity_id
_entity_poly.type
_entity_poly.pdbx_seq_one_letter_code
_entity_poly.pdbx_strand_id
1 'polypeptide(L)'
;GFWPSGEPKGPQHLLLVALRLWKRKLKNFMTWSIGGLSALPSATISLSCAMMAGCTPQNHPATKIFLGSCSSVRLGDQWHWDEVRSKGPDAWVWLGDTVYGDAQNFAGMSLLGGSWKQASPQFLRKLYAIQKKQP
;
A
#
# COMPACT_ATOMS: atom_id res chain seq x y z
N GLY A 1 25.14 -34.10 1.24
CA GLY A 1 24.02 -34.37 2.15
C GLY A 1 24.37 -33.85 3.52
N PHE A 2 23.51 -33.03 4.11
CA PHE A 2 23.50 -32.77 5.55
C PHE A 2 22.13 -32.22 5.93
N TRP A 3 21.19 -33.13 6.20
CA TRP A 3 19.91 -32.82 6.82
C TRP A 3 20.05 -33.16 8.30
N PRO A 4 19.91 -32.20 9.24
CA PRO A 4 19.86 -32.57 10.64
C PRO A 4 18.46 -33.12 10.93
N SER A 5 18.43 -34.40 11.27
CA SER A 5 17.32 -35.07 11.92
C SER A 5 16.94 -34.33 13.21
N GLY A 6 15.79 -33.66 13.21
CA GLY A 6 15.19 -33.06 14.38
C GLY A 6 13.71 -33.41 14.42
N GLU A 7 13.31 -34.14 15.45
CA GLU A 7 11.96 -34.64 15.70
C GLU A 7 10.86 -33.58 15.53
N PRO A 8 9.64 -33.97 15.11
CA PRO A 8 8.50 -33.08 15.05
C PRO A 8 8.10 -32.67 16.47
N LYS A 9 8.52 -31.48 16.90
CA LYS A 9 8.10 -30.91 18.18
C LYS A 9 6.61 -30.56 18.08
N GLY A 10 5.79 -31.34 18.78
CA GLY A 10 4.34 -31.23 18.78
C GLY A 10 3.80 -29.82 19.13
N PRO A 11 2.49 -29.60 18.96
CA PRO A 11 1.84 -28.27 19.03
C PRO A 11 2.11 -27.50 20.34
N GLN A 12 2.47 -28.21 21.40
CA GLN A 12 2.82 -27.64 22.70
C GLN A 12 4.12 -26.81 22.67
N HIS A 13 5.08 -27.16 21.80
CA HIS A 13 6.33 -26.43 21.64
C HIS A 13 6.14 -25.11 20.88
N LEU A 14 5.22 -25.08 19.90
CA LEU A 14 4.87 -23.85 19.18
C LEU A 14 4.18 -22.85 20.11
N LEU A 15 3.32 -23.32 21.02
CA LEU A 15 2.66 -22.47 22.02
C LEU A 15 3.67 -21.82 22.97
N LEU A 16 4.68 -22.58 23.41
CA LEU A 16 5.75 -22.08 24.27
C LEU A 16 6.65 -21.05 23.57
N VAL A 17 6.96 -21.24 22.28
CA VAL A 17 7.72 -20.26 21.49
C VAL A 17 6.90 -18.98 21.29
N ALA A 18 5.61 -19.10 20.96
CA ALA A 18 4.72 -17.95 20.81
C ALA A 18 4.57 -17.14 22.12
N LEU A 19 4.40 -17.81 23.27
CA LEU A 19 4.35 -17.17 24.59
C LEU A 19 5.67 -16.47 24.95
N ARG A 20 6.82 -17.04 24.61
CA ARG A 20 8.13 -16.40 24.81
C ARG A 20 8.30 -15.14 23.97
N LEU A 21 7.87 -15.16 22.70
CA LEU A 21 7.93 -14.01 21.80
C LEU A 21 6.96 -12.89 22.24
N TRP A 22 5.76 -13.25 22.69
CA TRP A 22 4.77 -12.30 23.22
C TRP A 22 5.26 -11.60 24.49
N LYS A 23 5.83 -12.34 25.45
CA LYS A 23 6.45 -11.76 26.66
C LYS A 23 7.61 -10.80 26.35
N ARG A 24 8.38 -11.08 25.29
CA ARG A 24 9.48 -10.20 24.84
C ARG A 24 8.96 -8.90 24.22
N LYS A 25 7.86 -8.98 23.46
CA LYS A 25 7.22 -7.81 22.84
C LYS A 25 6.58 -6.87 23.88
N LEU A 26 6.00 -7.41 24.96
CA LEU A 26 5.44 -6.63 26.07
C LEU A 26 6.49 -5.86 26.87
N LYS A 27 7.66 -6.45 27.15
CA LYS A 27 8.74 -5.74 27.87
C LYS A 27 9.32 -4.56 27.08
N ASN A 28 9.39 -4.68 25.75
CA ASN A 28 9.88 -3.60 24.89
C ASN A 28 8.86 -2.46 24.70
N PHE A 29 7.57 -2.70 25.00
CA PHE A 29 6.54 -1.66 24.92
C PHE A 29 6.45 -0.81 26.20
N MET A 30 7.00 -1.29 27.33
CA MET A 30 6.86 -0.64 28.64
C MET A 30 8.04 0.26 29.04
N THR A 31 9.06 0.39 28.19
CA THR A 31 10.29 1.15 28.48
C THR A 31 10.43 2.45 27.66
N TRP A 32 9.39 2.87 26.93
CA TRP A 32 9.42 4.05 26.06
C TRP A 32 8.64 5.27 26.57
N SER A 33 8.21 5.28 27.84
CA SER A 33 7.30 6.33 28.35
C SER A 33 7.84 7.22 29.47
N ILE A 34 9.13 7.13 29.83
CA ILE A 34 9.67 7.97 30.92
C ILE A 34 11.08 8.46 30.55
N GLY A 35 11.16 9.61 29.89
CA GLY A 35 12.43 10.28 29.65
C GLY A 35 12.30 11.43 28.67
N GLY A 36 12.09 12.65 29.17
CA GLY A 36 12.19 13.85 28.33
C GLY A 36 11.32 15.04 28.75
N LEU A 37 11.22 15.36 30.04
CA LEU A 37 10.69 16.65 30.49
C LEU A 37 11.86 17.49 31.01
N SER A 38 12.59 18.14 30.10
CA SER A 38 13.57 19.17 30.45
C SER A 38 13.20 20.45 29.72
N ALA A 39 12.70 21.38 30.52
CA ALA A 39 12.67 22.83 30.38
C ALA A 39 12.86 23.42 28.97
N LEU A 40 11.77 23.96 28.42
CA LEU A 40 11.86 25.07 27.47
C LEU A 40 11.16 26.30 28.07
N PRO A 41 11.74 27.49 27.87
CA PRO A 41 11.36 28.71 28.55
C PRO A 41 10.02 29.25 28.04
N SER A 42 9.35 30.00 28.91
CA SER A 42 8.14 30.77 28.63
C SER A 42 8.29 31.61 27.36
N ALA A 43 7.77 31.09 26.26
CA ALA A 43 7.35 31.88 25.12
C ALA A 43 5.82 31.79 25.11
N THR A 44 5.18 32.89 25.51
CA THR A 44 3.74 33.12 25.44
C THR A 44 3.25 32.89 24.01
N ILE A 45 2.79 31.67 23.73
CA ILE A 45 2.07 31.35 22.49
C ILE A 45 0.69 31.98 22.63
N SER A 46 0.49 33.05 21.87
CA SER A 46 -0.77 33.77 21.77
C SER A 46 -1.93 32.80 21.52
N LEU A 47 -2.86 32.77 22.48
CA LEU A 47 -4.15 32.09 22.39
C LEU A 47 -4.99 32.82 21.35
N SER A 48 -4.78 32.52 20.08
CA SER A 48 -5.57 33.06 18.98
C SER A 48 -5.69 32.04 17.86
N CYS A 49 -6.56 31.06 18.07
CA CYS A 49 -7.38 30.50 16.98
C CYS A 49 -8.66 29.88 17.57
N ALA A 50 -9.46 30.69 18.28
CA ALA A 50 -10.84 30.37 18.59
C ALA A 50 -11.76 30.72 17.39
N MET A 51 -11.38 30.27 16.20
CA MET A 51 -12.17 30.36 14.97
C MET A 51 -12.27 28.95 14.35
N MET A 52 -12.58 27.95 15.17
CA MET A 52 -13.12 26.67 14.69
C MET A 52 -14.64 26.84 14.43
N ALA A 53 -15.01 27.88 13.69
CA ALA A 53 -16.37 28.07 13.24
C ALA A 53 -16.63 27.11 12.07
N GLY A 54 -17.10 25.91 12.41
CA GLY A 54 -18.09 25.20 11.61
C GLY A 54 -17.71 24.81 10.18
N CYS A 55 -16.58 24.13 9.97
CA CYS A 55 -16.50 23.22 8.83
C CYS A 55 -17.36 21.98 9.12
N THR A 56 -18.69 22.11 9.02
CA THR A 56 -19.53 20.93 8.87
C THR A 56 -19.21 20.31 7.50
N PRO A 57 -19.00 18.98 7.40
CA PRO A 57 -18.83 18.34 6.11
C PRO A 57 -20.07 18.65 5.26
N GLN A 58 -19.90 19.48 4.23
CA GLN A 58 -20.97 19.71 3.27
C GLN A 58 -21.12 18.41 2.47
N ASN A 59 -22.16 17.64 2.81
CA ASN A 59 -22.44 16.36 2.20
C ASN A 59 -23.13 16.59 0.85
N HIS A 60 -22.34 17.05 -0.14
CA HIS A 60 -22.81 17.20 -1.51
C HIS A 60 -22.79 15.82 -2.17
N PRO A 61 -23.94 15.27 -2.59
CA PRO A 61 -23.98 13.97 -3.22
C PRO A 61 -23.19 14.02 -4.54
N ALA A 62 -22.26 13.08 -4.73
CA ALA A 62 -21.58 12.91 -6.01
C ALA A 62 -22.61 12.57 -7.09
N THR A 63 -22.70 13.40 -8.12
CA THR A 63 -23.66 13.24 -9.23
C THR A 63 -23.01 12.60 -10.46
N LYS A 64 -21.68 12.70 -10.56
CA LYS A 64 -20.89 12.13 -11.64
C LYS A 64 -19.73 11.32 -11.10
N ILE A 65 -19.89 10.00 -11.14
CA ILE A 65 -18.85 9.04 -10.76
C ILE A 65 -18.29 8.42 -12.03
N PHE A 66 -16.97 8.37 -12.15
CA PHE A 66 -16.33 7.59 -13.18
C PHE A 66 -15.73 6.31 -12.59
N LEU A 67 -15.90 5.21 -13.34
CA LEU A 67 -15.44 3.88 -12.98
C LEU A 67 -14.30 3.49 -13.92
N GLY A 68 -13.17 3.10 -13.35
CA GLY A 68 -12.00 2.69 -14.11
C GLY A 68 -11.45 1.35 -13.66
N SER A 69 -10.76 0.66 -14.58
CA SER A 69 -9.99 -0.55 -14.32
C SER A 69 -8.89 -0.67 -15.37
N CYS A 70 -7.96 -1.60 -15.17
CA CYS A 70 -7.01 -2.05 -16.18
C CYS A 70 -6.05 -0.98 -16.73
N SER A 71 -5.49 -0.11 -15.88
CA SER A 71 -4.49 0.87 -16.31
C SER A 71 -3.12 0.20 -16.40
N SER A 72 -2.74 -0.25 -17.60
CA SER A 72 -1.44 -0.86 -17.81
C SER A 72 -0.42 0.17 -18.30
N VAL A 73 0.59 0.46 -17.47
CA VAL A 73 1.76 1.28 -17.87
C VAL A 73 2.56 0.68 -19.04
N ARG A 74 2.31 -0.59 -19.37
CA ARG A 74 2.92 -1.27 -20.52
C ARG A 74 2.33 -0.82 -21.85
N LEU A 75 1.11 -0.28 -21.85
CA LEU A 75 0.45 0.25 -23.04
C LEU A 75 0.95 1.65 -23.43
N GLY A 76 1.82 2.25 -22.60
CA GLY A 76 2.35 3.58 -22.82
C GLY A 76 1.31 4.63 -22.45
N ASP A 77 0.87 5.40 -23.44
CA ASP A 77 0.02 6.57 -23.23
C ASP A 77 -1.40 6.17 -22.78
N GLN A 78 -1.84 6.72 -21.65
CA GLN A 78 -3.16 6.46 -21.06
C GLN A 78 -4.17 7.50 -21.55
N TRP A 79 -4.45 7.47 -22.85
CA TRP A 79 -5.26 8.45 -23.58
C TRP A 79 -6.64 8.72 -22.96
N HIS A 80 -7.22 7.75 -22.26
CA HIS A 80 -8.53 7.91 -21.62
C HIS A 80 -8.51 9.01 -20.54
N TRP A 81 -7.39 9.32 -19.91
CA TRP A 81 -7.37 10.31 -18.82
C TRP A 81 -7.71 11.72 -19.27
N ASP A 82 -7.41 12.09 -20.51
CA ASP A 82 -7.80 13.39 -21.05
C ASP A 82 -9.31 13.50 -21.17
N GLU A 83 -9.97 12.47 -21.69
CA GLU A 83 -11.42 12.42 -21.78
C GLU A 83 -12.05 12.43 -20.39
N VAL A 84 -11.56 11.61 -19.46
CA VAL A 84 -12.18 11.54 -18.14
C VAL A 84 -12.04 12.87 -17.39
N ARG A 85 -10.89 13.55 -17.50
CA ARG A 85 -10.71 14.91 -16.96
C ARG A 85 -11.66 15.90 -17.61
N SER A 86 -11.87 15.82 -18.93
CA SER A 86 -12.77 16.73 -19.64
C SER A 86 -14.24 16.57 -19.24
N LYS A 87 -14.63 15.42 -18.68
CA LYS A 87 -16.00 15.19 -18.17
C LYS A 87 -16.22 15.77 -16.77
N GLY A 88 -15.17 16.15 -16.03
CA GLY A 88 -15.25 16.71 -14.68
C GLY A 88 -16.07 15.84 -13.70
N PRO A 89 -15.64 14.61 -13.40
CA PRO A 89 -16.30 13.76 -12.41
C PRO A 89 -16.08 14.29 -10.99
N ASP A 90 -17.08 14.08 -10.13
CA ASP A 90 -17.03 14.41 -8.71
C ASP A 90 -16.18 13.39 -7.94
N ALA A 91 -16.15 12.15 -8.43
CA ALA A 91 -15.38 11.05 -7.84
C ALA A 91 -14.91 10.03 -8.88
N TRP A 92 -13.80 9.36 -8.55
CA TRP A 92 -13.30 8.18 -9.26
C TRP A 92 -13.33 6.96 -8.36
N VAL A 93 -13.87 5.86 -8.89
CA VAL A 93 -13.78 4.54 -8.28
C VAL A 93 -12.95 3.67 -9.19
N TRP A 94 -11.82 3.22 -8.68
CA TRP A 94 -10.92 2.32 -9.40
C TRP A 94 -11.14 0.89 -8.93
N LEU A 95 -11.52 0.00 -9.86
CA LEU A 95 -11.99 -1.35 -9.54
C LEU A 95 -10.87 -2.39 -9.44
N GLY A 96 -9.61 -2.01 -9.70
CA GLY A 96 -8.45 -2.87 -9.57
C GLY A 96 -7.51 -2.78 -10.76
N ASP A 97 -6.57 -3.72 -10.85
CA ASP A 97 -5.65 -3.87 -11.98
C ASP A 97 -4.89 -2.59 -12.35
N THR A 98 -4.59 -1.76 -11.34
CA THR A 98 -3.78 -0.55 -11.50
C THR A 98 -2.31 -0.89 -11.77
N VAL A 99 -1.85 -2.03 -11.23
CA VAL A 99 -0.46 -2.50 -11.37
C VAL A 99 -0.48 -3.99 -11.68
N TYR A 100 0.13 -4.35 -12.80
CA TYR A 100 0.24 -5.73 -13.21
C TYR A 100 1.57 -6.35 -12.76
N GLY A 101 1.46 -7.30 -11.82
CA GLY A 101 2.61 -7.99 -11.20
C GLY A 101 3.15 -9.17 -12.01
N ASP A 102 2.53 -9.48 -13.13
CA ASP A 102 2.85 -10.59 -14.01
C ASP A 102 3.69 -10.17 -15.21
N ALA A 103 4.38 -11.15 -15.80
CA ALA A 103 5.09 -11.04 -17.05
C ALA A 103 4.57 -12.13 -18.00
N GLN A 104 4.32 -11.74 -19.24
CA GLN A 104 3.93 -12.69 -20.27
C GLN A 104 5.14 -13.53 -20.66
N ASN A 105 5.00 -14.84 -20.55
CA ASN A 105 5.99 -15.79 -20.99
C ASN A 105 5.62 -16.25 -22.40
N PHE A 106 6.35 -15.71 -23.38
CA PHE A 106 6.22 -16.05 -24.81
C PHE A 106 6.92 -17.37 -25.18
N ALA A 107 7.38 -18.17 -24.21
CA ALA A 107 7.94 -19.49 -24.48
C ALA A 107 6.84 -20.41 -25.05
N GLY A 108 6.82 -20.54 -26.37
CA GLY A 108 5.85 -21.31 -27.12
C GLY A 108 4.68 -20.44 -27.56
N MET A 109 4.53 -20.30 -28.87
CA MET A 109 3.32 -19.82 -29.53
C MET A 109 2.17 -20.77 -29.22
N SER A 110 1.59 -20.65 -28.02
CA SER A 110 0.37 -21.37 -27.65
C SER A 110 -0.79 -20.75 -28.42
N LEU A 111 -1.49 -21.56 -29.20
CA LEU A 111 -2.73 -21.21 -29.90
C LEU A 111 -3.85 -20.72 -28.96
N LEU A 112 -3.64 -20.76 -27.64
CA LEU A 112 -4.59 -20.34 -26.59
C LEU A 112 -4.09 -19.14 -25.75
N GLY A 113 -3.05 -18.43 -26.20
CA GLY A 113 -2.52 -17.26 -25.51
C GLY A 113 -1.34 -17.57 -24.58
N GLY A 114 -0.46 -16.58 -24.40
CA GLY A 114 0.76 -16.72 -23.62
C GLY A 114 0.51 -17.06 -22.15
N SER A 115 1.39 -17.88 -21.57
CA SER A 115 1.35 -18.17 -20.12
C SER A 115 1.77 -16.92 -19.33
N TRP A 116 1.05 -16.59 -18.25
CA TRP A 116 1.46 -15.54 -17.32
C TRP A 116 2.28 -16.14 -16.20
N LYS A 117 3.40 -15.49 -15.88
CA LYS A 117 4.25 -15.85 -14.74
C LYS A 117 4.45 -14.64 -13.85
N GLN A 118 4.68 -14.88 -12.56
CA GLN A 118 5.05 -13.80 -11.65
C GLN A 118 6.31 -13.09 -12.16
N ALA A 119 6.25 -11.77 -12.23
CA ALA A 119 7.39 -11.00 -12.71
C ALA A 119 8.51 -10.93 -11.67
N SER A 120 9.75 -10.78 -12.13
CA SER A 120 10.88 -10.62 -11.23
C SER A 120 10.83 -9.27 -10.48
N PRO A 121 11.38 -9.17 -9.26
CA PRO A 121 11.45 -7.89 -8.55
C PRO A 121 12.20 -6.77 -9.30
N GLN A 122 13.11 -7.12 -10.22
CA GLN A 122 13.81 -6.15 -11.07
C GLN A 122 12.88 -5.60 -12.15
N PHE A 123 12.06 -6.46 -12.76
CA PHE A 123 11.06 -6.05 -13.73
C PHE A 123 10.00 -5.15 -13.10
N LEU A 124 9.48 -5.52 -11.93
CA LEU A 124 8.51 -4.70 -11.19
C LEU A 124 9.07 -3.32 -10.83
N ARG A 125 10.34 -3.25 -10.41
CA ARG A 125 11.02 -1.96 -10.17
C ARG A 125 11.09 -1.08 -11.41
N LYS A 126 11.33 -1.68 -12.59
CA LYS A 126 11.34 -0.95 -13.87
C LYS A 126 9.95 -0.42 -14.21
N LEU A 127 8.91 -1.23 -14.10
CA LEU A 127 7.53 -0.80 -14.35
C LEU A 127 7.10 0.33 -13.39
N TYR A 128 7.44 0.21 -12.11
CA TYR A 128 7.18 1.25 -11.13
C TYR A 128 7.88 2.58 -11.45
N ALA A 129 9.12 2.53 -11.96
CA ALA A 129 9.84 3.72 -12.39
C ALA A 129 9.20 4.41 -13.62
N ILE A 130 8.56 3.63 -14.50
CA ILE A 130 7.77 4.17 -15.63
C ILE A 130 6.50 4.83 -15.10
N GLN A 131 5.76 4.14 -14.23
CA GLN A 131 4.52 4.65 -13.63
C GLN A 131 4.73 6.00 -12.93
N LYS A 132 5.85 6.16 -12.18
CA LYS A 132 6.18 7.44 -11.52
C LYS A 132 6.34 8.62 -12.48
N LYS A 133 6.73 8.38 -13.72
CA LYS A 133 6.92 9.43 -14.74
C LYS A 133 5.61 9.81 -15.42
N GLN A 134 4.62 8.92 -15.38
CA GLN A 134 3.32 9.06 -16.03
C GLN A 134 2.23 8.62 -15.03
N PRO A 135 2.01 9.41 -13.97
CA PRO A 135 1.04 9.10 -12.92
C PRO A 135 -0.40 9.15 -13.44
#